data_AF-A0A662MN70-F1
#
_entry.id   AF-A0A662MN70-F1
#
_cell.length_a   1.000
_cell.length_b   1.000
_cell.length_c   1.000
_cell.angle_alpha   90.00
_cell.angle_beta   90.00
_cell.angle_gamma   90.00
#
_symmetry.space_group_name_H-M   'P 1'
#
loop_
_entity.id
_entity.type
_entity.pdbx_description
1 polymer ?
#
loop_
_entity_poly.entity_id
_entity_poly.type
_entity_poly.pdbx_seq_one_letter_code
_entity_poly.pdbx_strand_id
1 'polypeptide(L)' 'MAYWLCITNGDNWEVVKKKNIWGVPRRHRNTIAKVKPGDKLVFYVKQERKDKQILEPKIVGIFEVVSEPFT' A
#
# COMPACT_ATOMS: atom_id res chain seq x y z
N MET A 1 -0.71 -17.96 -0.04
CA MET A 1 -0.63 -16.79 -0.91
C MET A 1 -1.97 -16.08 -0.89
N ALA A 2 -2.02 -14.93 -0.21
CA ALA A 2 -3.16 -14.05 -0.12
C ALA A 2 -2.93 -12.79 -0.97
N TYR A 3 -4.02 -12.07 -1.25
CA TYR A 3 -4.01 -10.79 -1.94
C TYR A 3 -4.53 -9.71 -1.00
N TRP A 4 -3.79 -8.61 -0.88
CA TRP A 4 -4.08 -7.53 0.04
C TRP A 4 -4.28 -6.24 -0.73
N LEU A 5 -5.43 -5.58 -0.55
CA LEU A 5 -5.66 -4.25 -1.09
C LEU A 5 -5.05 -3.20 -0.15
N CYS A 6 -3.98 -2.56 -0.61
CA CYS A 6 -3.23 -1.55 0.12
C CYS A 6 -3.71 -0.15 -0.28
N ILE A 7 -4.44 0.50 0.62
CA ILE A 7 -4.98 1.84 0.39
C ILE A 7 -3.93 2.88 0.76
N THR A 8 -3.56 3.72 -0.19
CA THR A 8 -2.60 4.80 -0.01
C THR A 8 -3.04 6.08 -0.73
N ASN A 9 -2.18 7.09 -0.69
CA ASN A 9 -2.36 8.40 -1.29
C ASN A 9 -1.23 8.63 -2.33
N GLY A 10 -1.30 9.69 -3.14
CA GLY A 10 -0.33 9.92 -4.21
C GLY A 10 1.11 10.03 -3.71
N ASP A 11 1.33 10.81 -2.64
CA ASP A 11 2.66 11.06 -2.09
C ASP A 11 3.29 9.79 -1.50
N ASN A 12 2.54 9.02 -0.71
CA ASN A 12 3.01 7.78 -0.11
C ASN A 12 3.23 6.69 -1.17
N TRP A 13 2.48 6.71 -2.27
CA TRP A 13 2.73 5.80 -3.39
C TRP A 13 4.12 6.00 -4.00
N GLU A 14 4.57 7.25 -4.16
CA GLU A 14 5.94 7.52 -4.62
C GLU A 14 6.99 6.99 -3.64
N VAL A 15 6.72 7.09 -2.33
CA VAL A 15 7.60 6.53 -1.29
C VAL A 15 7.65 5.00 -1.37
N VAL A 16 6.50 4.33 -1.51
CA VAL A 16 6.42 2.86 -1.63
C VAL A 16 7.24 2.39 -2.83
N LYS A 17 7.03 3.00 -4.02
CA LYS A 17 7.80 2.65 -5.22
C LYS A 17 9.30 2.82 -5.05
N LYS A 18 9.72 3.93 -4.42
CA LYS A 18 11.14 4.26 -4.29
C LYS A 18 11.84 3.39 -3.24
N LYS A 19 11.15 3.04 -2.16
CA LYS A 19 11.73 2.35 -1.00
C LYS A 19 11.43 0.85 -0.96
N ASN A 20 10.47 0.36 -1.75
CA ASN A 20 9.95 -1.01 -1.67
C ASN A 20 9.50 -1.40 -0.26
N ILE A 21 8.92 -0.46 0.48
CA ILE A 21 8.44 -0.65 1.85
C ILE A 21 6.98 -0.27 1.91
N TRP A 22 6.17 -1.17 2.46
CA TRP A 22 4.78 -0.90 2.84
C TRP A 22 4.65 -0.88 4.36
N GLY A 23 4.12 0.21 4.90
CA GLY A 23 3.90 0.39 6.33
C GLY A 23 2.46 0.75 6.64
N VAL A 24 2.00 0.42 7.85
CA VAL A 24 0.66 0.76 8.32
C VAL A 24 0.72 1.43 9.69
N PRO A 25 -0.24 2.31 10.04
CA PRO A 25 -0.34 2.84 11.39
C PRO A 25 -0.65 1.74 12.41
N ARG A 26 -0.29 1.95 13.68
CA ARG A 26 -0.44 0.98 14.79
C ARG A 26 -1.82 0.34 14.88
N ARG A 27 -2.89 1.07 14.55
CA ARG A 27 -4.28 0.55 14.51
C ARG A 27 -4.50 -0.62 13.55
N HIS A 28 -3.64 -0.79 12.54
CA HIS A 28 -3.69 -1.88 11.56
C HIS A 28 -2.59 -2.93 11.77
N ARG A 29 -1.88 -2.89 12.92
CA ARG A 29 -0.81 -3.85 13.24
C ARG A 29 -1.27 -5.31 13.13
N ASN A 30 -2.47 -5.61 13.63
CA ASN A 30 -3.02 -6.97 13.61
C ASN A 30 -3.31 -7.47 12.18
N THR A 31 -3.56 -6.56 11.24
CA THR A 31 -3.80 -6.92 9.83
C THR A 31 -2.47 -7.17 9.12
N ILE A 32 -1.49 -6.26 9.23
CA ILE A 32 -0.18 -6.45 8.59
C ILE A 32 0.58 -7.64 9.18
N ALA A 33 0.36 -7.97 10.46
CA ALA A 33 0.95 -9.15 11.10
C ALA A 33 0.52 -10.50 10.48
N LYS A 34 -0.54 -10.52 9.64
CA LYS A 34 -1.00 -11.72 8.93
C LYS A 34 -0.36 -11.88 7.55
N VAL A 35 0.28 -10.83 7.05
CA VAL A 35 0.95 -10.82 5.74
C VAL A 35 2.19 -11.71 5.81
N LYS A 36 2.41 -12.51 4.77
CA LYS A 36 3.56 -13.42 4.68
C LYS A 36 4.34 -13.22 3.38
N PRO A 37 5.63 -13.58 3.32
CA PRO A 37 6.38 -13.67 2.07
C PRO A 37 5.62 -14.47 1.00
N GLY A 38 5.65 -13.99 -0.24
CA GLY A 38 4.93 -14.54 -1.38
C GLY A 38 3.51 -14.00 -1.59
N ASP A 39 2.91 -13.36 -0.58
CA ASP A 39 1.64 -12.63 -0.73
C ASP A 39 1.77 -11.47 -1.73
N LYS A 40 0.65 -11.06 -2.31
CA LYS A 40 0.59 -9.98 -3.29
C LYS A 40 -0.11 -8.75 -2.70
N LEU A 41 0.53 -7.59 -2.85
CA LEU A 41 0.01 -6.29 -2.43
C LEU A 41 -0.49 -5.54 -3.66
N VAL A 42 -1.79 -5.26 -3.72
CA VAL A 42 -2.43 -4.45 -4.77
C VAL A 42 -2.58 -3.03 -4.25
N PHE A 43 -1.88 -2.07 -4.85
CA PHE A 43 -1.92 -0.68 -4.41
C PHE A 43 -3.06 0.09 -5.05
N TYR A 44 -3.91 0.64 -4.20
CA TYR A 44 -5.01 1.52 -4.57
C TYR A 44 -4.73 2.92 -4.02
N VAL A 45 -4.57 3.88 -4.93
CA VAL A 45 -4.51 5.30 -4.58
C VAL A 45 -5.95 5.81 -4.51
N LYS A 46 -6.35 6.29 -3.34
CA LYS A 46 -7.68 6.87 -3.13
C LYS A 46 -7.85 8.18 -3.89
N GLN A 47 -9.09 8.57 -4.12
CA GLN A 47 -9.41 9.87 -4.71
C GLN A 47 -8.79 11.00 -3.88
N GLU A 48 -8.18 11.95 -4.57
CA GLU A 48 -7.58 13.14 -3.96
C GLU A 48 -8.15 14.40 -4.61
N ARG A 49 -8.23 15.47 -3.81
CA ARG A 49 -8.49 16.81 -4.32
C ARG A 49 -7.18 17.58 -4.23
N LYS A 50 -6.68 18.04 -5.36
CA LYS A 50 -5.49 18.89 -5.43
C LYS A 50 -5.89 20.18 -6.14
N ASP A 51 -5.84 21.27 -5.39
CA ASP A 51 -6.33 22.58 -5.82
C ASP A 51 -7.79 22.53 -6.30
N LYS A 52 -8.02 22.73 -7.60
CA LYS A 52 -9.34 22.70 -8.26
C LYS A 52 -9.57 21.41 -9.06
N GLN A 53 -8.68 20.42 -8.97
CA GLN A 53 -8.77 19.17 -9.72
C GLN A 53 -9.09 18.00 -8.78
N ILE A 54 -9.96 17.11 -9.26
CA ILE A 54 -10.22 15.81 -8.65
C ILE A 54 -9.34 14.80 -9.36
N LEU A 55 -8.50 14.11 -8.59
CA LEU A 55 -7.73 12.98 -9.07
C LEU A 55 -8.51 11.70 -8.76
N GLU A 56 -8.96 11.03 -9.81
CA GLU A 56 -9.73 9.79 -9.69
C GLU A 56 -8.93 8.67 -8.99
N PRO A 57 -9.60 7.80 -8.22
CA PRO A 57 -8.95 6.67 -7.60
C PRO A 57 -8.48 5.67 -8.66
N LYS A 58 -7.36 4.99 -8.40
CA LYS A 58 -6.80 4.03 -9.36
C LYS A 58 -5.97 2.94 -8.68
N ILE A 59 -5.97 1.76 -9.29
CA ILE A 59 -4.97 0.72 -9.01
C ILE A 59 -3.69 1.14 -9.72
N VAL A 60 -2.59 1.18 -8.98
CA VAL A 60 -1.31 1.75 -9.46
C VAL A 60 -0.18 0.75 -9.58
N GLY A 61 -0.34 -0.45 -9.01
CA GLY A 61 0.67 -1.50 -9.12
C GLY A 61 0.36 -2.71 -8.23
N ILE A 62 1.08 -3.80 -8.51
CA ILE A 62 1.05 -5.02 -7.72
C ILE A 62 2.48 -5.38 -7.34
N PHE A 63 2.72 -5.64 -6.06
CA PHE A 63 4.01 -5.99 -5.49
C PHE A 63 3.94 -7.35 -4.82
N GLU A 64 5.08 -8.01 -4.69
CA GLU A 64 5.24 -9.24 -3.91
C GLU A 64 5.90 -8.93 -2.57
N VAL A 65 5.38 -9.55 -1.51
CA VAL A 65 5.98 -9.46 -0.18
C VAL A 65 7.19 -10.36 -0.11
N VAL A 66 8.33 -9.80 0.30
CA VAL A 66 9.63 -10.51 0.37
C VAL A 66 10.18 -10.62 1.81
N SER A 67 9.45 -10.14 2.81
CA SER A 67 9.85 -10.21 4.22
C SER A 67 8.68 -10.49 5.14
N GLU A 68 8.98 -11.00 6.34
CA GLU A 68 8.05 -10.95 7.46
C GLU A 68 7.85 -9.47 7.91
N PRO A 69 6.73 -9.12 8.56
CA PRO A 69 6.53 -7.80 9.15
C PRO A 69 7.59 -7.47 10.21
N PHE A 70 8.10 -6.23 10.20
CA PHE A 70 9.12 -5.74 11.14
C PHE A 70 8.76 -4.36 11.73
N THR A 71 9.52 -3.88 12.71
CA THR A 71 9.36 -2.57 13.36
C THR A 71 10.72 -1.92 13.56
#